data_AF-A0A1H9NQW7-F1
#
_entry.id   AF-A0A1H9NQW7-F1
#
_cell.length_a   1.000
_cell.length_b   1.000
_cell.length_c   1.000
_cell.angle_alpha   90.00
_cell.angle_beta   90.00
_cell.angle_gamma   90.00
#
_symmetry.space_group_name_H-M   'P 1'
#
loop_
_entity.id
_entity.type
_entity.pdbx_description
1 polymer ?
#
loop_
_entity_poly.entity_id
_entity_poly.type
_entity_poly.pdbx_seq_one_letter_code
_entity_poly.pdbx_strand_id
1 'polypeptide(L)' 'MDAEPESSPHHRAAQLPESMGELIADCAGIPPELTHHRPALPGPRVPAPWQVDDATHAQVADLDEYV' A
#
# COMPACT_ATOMS: atom_id res chain seq x y z
N MET A 1 11.60 -8.67 37.75
CA MET A 1 10.18 -8.97 37.49
C MET A 1 9.48 -7.67 37.13
N ASP A 2 10.12 -6.83 36.31
CA ASP A 2 10.39 -6.95 34.86
C ASP A 2 9.39 -6.03 34.21
N ALA A 3 9.84 -4.78 34.05
CA ALA A 3 9.14 -3.75 33.30
C ALA A 3 8.96 -4.26 31.87
N GLU A 4 7.70 -4.37 31.44
CA GLU A 4 7.41 -4.51 30.01
C GLU A 4 8.10 -3.36 29.26
N PRO A 5 8.87 -3.63 28.20
CA PRO A 5 9.49 -2.57 27.44
C PRO A 5 8.39 -1.73 26.79
N GLU A 6 8.43 -0.43 27.10
CA GLU A 6 7.64 0.62 26.45
C GLU A 6 7.40 0.29 24.98
N SER A 7 6.13 0.12 24.65
CA SER A 7 5.61 0.14 23.29
C SER A 7 6.23 1.34 22.58
N SER A 8 7.24 1.07 21.75
CA SER A 8 7.97 2.10 21.02
C SER A 8 6.96 2.92 20.20
N PRO A 9 6.80 4.22 20.45
CA PRO A 9 5.76 5.04 19.83
C PRO A 9 6.03 5.34 18.34
N HIS A 10 7.10 4.78 17.78
CA HIS A 10 7.58 5.08 16.43
C HIS A 10 6.67 4.62 15.28
N HIS A 11 5.61 3.84 15.52
CA HIS A 11 4.71 3.41 14.44
C HIS A 11 3.33 4.11 14.41
N ARG A 12 2.88 4.76 15.49
CA ARG A 12 1.45 5.16 15.62
C ARG A 12 1.15 6.64 15.38
N ALA A 13 2.17 7.46 15.08
CA ALA A 13 1.99 8.84 14.64
C ALA A 13 3.08 9.22 13.64
N ALA A 14 3.21 8.45 12.55
CA ALA A 14 3.86 9.00 11.36
C ALA A 14 2.93 10.11 10.85
N GLN A 15 3.37 11.36 10.98
CA GLN A 15 2.63 12.53 10.54
C GLN A 15 2.24 12.30 9.07
N LEU A 16 0.94 12.31 8.78
CA LEU A 16 0.47 12.25 7.41
C LEU A 16 0.91 13.56 6.75
N PRO A 17 1.54 13.51 5.57
CA PRO A 17 2.05 14.71 4.92
C PRO A 17 0.92 15.71 4.69
N GLU A 18 1.16 16.96 5.10
CA GLU A 18 0.21 18.05 5.01
C GLU A 18 0.04 18.55 3.57
N SER A 19 0.90 18.10 2.66
CA SER A 19 0.81 18.37 1.22
C SER A 19 1.43 17.27 0.36
N MET A 20 1.02 17.21 -0.90
CA MET A 20 1.70 16.35 -1.88
C MET A 20 3.17 16.71 -2.08
N GLY A 21 3.55 17.98 -1.90
CA GLY A 21 4.94 18.42 -2.04
C GLY A 21 5.85 17.82 -0.96
N GLU A 22 5.35 17.73 0.27
CA GLU A 22 6.05 17.11 1.39
C GLU A 22 6.23 15.61 1.18
N LEU A 23 5.17 14.92 0.75
CA LEU A 23 5.26 13.49 0.40
C LEU A 23 6.28 13.22 -0.70
N ILE A 24 6.32 14.07 -1.73
CA ILE A 24 7.31 13.96 -2.82
C ILE A 24 8.72 14.19 -2.30
N ALA A 25 8.93 15.17 -1.42
CA ALA A 25 10.23 15.48 -0.85
C ALA A 25 10.78 14.34 0.02
N ASP A 26 9.92 13.71 0.82
CA ASP A 26 10.26 12.52 1.61
C ASP A 26 10.65 11.34 0.69
N CYS A 27 9.84 11.08 -0.35
CA CYS A 27 10.14 10.05 -1.35
C CYS A 27 11.43 10.34 -2.15
N ALA A 28 11.76 11.60 -2.40
CA ALA A 28 12.97 11.99 -3.12
C ALA A 28 14.25 11.72 -2.32
N GLY A 29 14.15 11.58 -0.99
CA GLY A 29 15.23 11.19 -0.11
C GLY A 29 15.56 9.69 -0.12
N ILE A 30 14.75 8.86 -0.78
CA ILE A 30 14.96 7.41 -0.82
C ILE A 30 16.27 7.10 -1.57
N PRO A 31 17.22 6.38 -0.94
CA PRO A 31 18.51 6.06 -1.56
C PRO A 31 18.37 5.36 -2.92
N PRO A 32 19.21 5.72 -3.91
CA PRO A 32 19.12 5.16 -5.25
C PRO A 32 19.35 3.65 -5.25
N GLU A 33 20.13 3.10 -4.34
CA GLU A 33 20.37 1.66 -4.21
C GLU A 33 19.06 0.88 -3.97
N LEU A 34 18.08 1.48 -3.30
CA LEU A 34 16.77 0.88 -3.06
C LEU A 34 15.81 1.03 -4.26
N THR A 35 16.06 1.98 -5.15
CA THR A 35 15.20 2.26 -6.32
C THR A 35 15.74 1.66 -7.62
N HIS A 36 17.05 1.43 -7.73
CA HIS A 36 17.72 0.94 -8.94
C HIS A 36 17.77 -0.59 -9.03
N HIS A 37 17.63 -1.31 -7.92
CA HIS A 37 17.47 -2.77 -7.93
C HIS A 37 16.07 -3.17 -8.37
N ARG A 38 15.66 -2.76 -9.57
CA ARG A 38 14.48 -3.32 -10.22
C ARG A 38 14.96 -4.42 -11.17
N PRO A 39 14.77 -5.72 -10.85
CA PRO A 39 14.92 -6.75 -11.86
C PRO A 39 14.05 -6.38 -13.06
N ALA A 40 14.52 -6.67 -14.27
CA ALA A 40 13.75 -6.40 -15.48
C ALA A 40 12.37 -7.06 -15.35
N LEU A 41 11.34 -6.24 -15.13
CA LEU A 41 9.98 -6.75 -15.03
C LEU A 41 9.53 -7.18 -16.42
N PRO A 42 8.68 -8.20 -16.52
CA PRO A 42 7.99 -8.49 -17.77
C PRO A 42 7.33 -7.20 -18.29
N GLY A 43 7.38 -7.00 -19.61
CA GLY A 43 6.74 -5.85 -20.23
C GLY A 43 5.24 -5.77 -19.89
N PRO A 44 4.62 -4.58 -20.01
CA PRO A 44 3.20 -4.41 -19.75
C PRO A 44 2.36 -5.40 -20.57
N ARG A 45 1.48 -6.15 -19.89
CA ARG A 45 0.52 -7.02 -20.55
C ARG A 45 -0.67 -6.20 -21.02
N VAL A 46 -1.20 -6.52 -22.20
CA VAL A 46 -2.49 -5.98 -22.64
C VAL A 46 -3.55 -6.44 -21.63
N PRO A 47 -4.34 -5.52 -21.05
CA PRO A 47 -5.38 -5.91 -20.12
C PRO A 47 -6.45 -6.70 -20.88
N ALA A 48 -6.84 -7.85 -20.34
CA ALA A 48 -8.04 -8.52 -20.81
C ALA A 48 -9.27 -7.67 -20.41
N PRO A 49 -10.32 -7.63 -21.23
CA PRO A 49 -11.58 -7.02 -20.84
C PRO A 49 -12.10 -7.72 -19.57
N TRP A 50 -12.49 -6.95 -18.58
CA TRP A 50 -13.05 -7.49 -17.34
C TRP A 50 -14.45 -8.05 -17.63
N GLN A 51 -14.60 -9.35 -17.38
CA GLN A 51 -15.88 -10.05 -17.45
C GLN A 51 -16.41 -10.17 -16.03
N VAL A 52 -17.48 -9.45 -15.72
CA VAL A 52 -18.21 -9.61 -14.46
C VAL A 52 -19.32 -10.62 -14.74
N ASP A 53 -19.17 -11.82 -14.20
CA ASP A 53 -20.14 -12.90 -14.31
C ASP A 53 -20.88 -13.12 -12.99
N ASP A 54 -21.85 -14.04 -13.01
CA ASP A 54 -22.64 -14.37 -11.84
C ASP A 54 -21.78 -14.91 -10.69
N ALA A 55 -20.64 -15.55 -10.99
CA ALA A 55 -19.69 -16.01 -9.99
C ALA A 55 -18.96 -14.84 -9.29
N THR A 56 -18.69 -13.75 -10.02
CA THR A 56 -18.17 -12.50 -9.47
C THR A 56 -19.21 -11.81 -8.59
N HIS A 57 -20.47 -11.76 -9.05
CA HIS A 57 -21.58 -11.21 -8.26
C HIS A 57 -21.83 -12.01 -6.97
N ALA A 58 -21.78 -13.34 -7.04
CA ALA A 58 -22.00 -14.21 -5.88
C ALA A 58 -21.00 -14.00 -4.74
N GLN A 59 -19.77 -13.52 -5.02
CA GLN A 59 -18.75 -13.27 -4.00
C GLN A 59 -19.10 -12.12 -3.05
N VAL A 60 -19.99 -11.23 -3.48
CA VAL A 60 -20.38 -10.02 -2.72
C VAL A 60 -21.88 -9.98 -2.43
N ALA A 61 -22.61 -11.04 -2.79
CA ALA A 61 -24.07 -11.08 -2.73
C ALA A 61 -24.63 -10.89 -1.32
N ASP A 62 -23.90 -11.30 -0.28
CA ASP A 62 -24.30 -11.16 1.13
C ASP A 62 -23.47 -10.10 1.89
N LEU A 63 -22.68 -9.30 1.17
CA LEU A 63 -21.87 -8.23 1.76
C LEU A 63 -22.69 -6.93 1.81
N ASP A 64 -23.80 -6.96 2.57
CA ASP A 64 -24.78 -5.87 2.57
C ASP A 64 -24.34 -4.61 3.33
N GLU A 65 -23.29 -4.64 4.17
CA GLU A 65 -22.85 -3.42 4.85
C GLU A 65 -21.41 -3.54 5.38
N TYR A 66 -20.59 -2.52 5.11
CA TYR A 66 -19.33 -2.29 5.81
C TYR A 66 -19.58 -1.16 6.82
N VAL A 67 -19.76 -1.51 8.11
CA VAL A 67 -19.98 -0.56 9.21
C VAL A 67 -18.65 -0.05 9.76
#